data_AF-A0A1L8MIC9-F1
#
_entry.id   AF-A0A1L8MIC9-F1
#
_cell.length_a   1.000
_cell.length_b   1.000
_cell.length_c   1.000
_cell.angle_alpha   90.00
_cell.angle_beta   90.00
_cell.angle_gamma   90.00
#
_symmetry.space_group_name_H-M   'P 1'
#
loop_
_entity.id
_entity.type
_entity.pdbx_description
1 polymer ?
#
loop_
_entity_poly.entity_id
_entity_poly.type
_entity_poly.pdbx_seq_one_letter_code
_entity_poly.pdbx_strand_id
1 'polypeptide(L)'
;MKKLTMLSTTVILGLGLALSHTAMAQANEVTESTAPTSALSETATSPLKKLQHQWAHINYELDDAEKEKAFVALINTAKSFVKAEPNNPELLIWQGIIQSSTAGAKGGLGALDYAKDARKSFEQAMRLDENALSGSAMTSLGVLYHKLPGWPISFGSDKKAEKLLKHALEINPDGIDPNYFYAEYLFDNGKYDEALKFAKKAQVAPSRADRPIADLGRKKEIALLEAKIARKS
;
A
#
# COMPACT_ATOMS: atom_id res chain seq x y z
N MET A 1 57.82 13.34 -11.79
CA MET A 1 58.62 13.54 -10.57
C MET A 1 57.98 12.76 -9.43
N LYS A 2 58.74 11.82 -8.84
CA LYS A 2 58.79 11.35 -7.43
C LYS A 2 57.44 11.31 -6.63
N LYS A 3 57.02 10.24 -5.93
CA LYS A 3 57.67 8.98 -5.52
C LYS A 3 56.60 7.94 -5.12
N LEU A 4 56.96 6.69 -5.39
CA LEU A 4 56.50 5.38 -4.89
C LEU A 4 56.83 5.19 -3.39
N THR A 5 55.97 4.51 -2.62
CA THR A 5 56.26 3.68 -1.40
C THR A 5 54.92 3.20 -0.80
N MET A 6 54.69 1.99 -0.27
CA MET A 6 55.39 0.69 -0.15
C MET A 6 54.34 -0.28 0.44
N LEU A 7 54.33 -1.55 0.01
CA LEU A 7 53.69 -2.65 0.73
C LEU A 7 54.47 -2.97 2.02
N SER A 8 53.81 -3.55 3.02
CA SER A 8 54.49 -4.41 4.00
C SER A 8 53.56 -5.50 4.52
N THR A 9 53.92 -6.72 4.16
CA THR A 9 53.48 -7.99 4.73
C THR A 9 54.34 -8.28 5.96
N THR A 10 53.77 -8.80 7.06
CA THR A 10 54.56 -9.58 8.04
C THR A 10 53.69 -10.69 8.62
N VAL A 11 54.18 -11.90 8.41
CA VAL A 11 53.75 -13.18 8.97
C VAL A 11 54.35 -13.33 10.37
N ILE A 12 53.59 -13.84 11.34
CA ILE A 12 54.18 -14.47 12.53
C ILE A 12 53.65 -15.90 12.67
N LEU A 13 54.63 -16.79 12.74
CA LEU A 13 54.61 -18.23 12.87
C LEU A 13 54.32 -18.60 14.34
N GLY A 14 53.35 -19.48 14.59
CA GLY A 14 53.11 -20.10 15.90
C GLY A 14 53.23 -21.61 15.79
N LEU A 15 54.39 -22.13 16.18
CA LEU A 15 54.71 -23.55 16.33
C LEU A 15 54.24 -24.03 17.72
N GLY A 16 53.54 -25.15 17.80
CA GLY A 16 53.23 -25.83 19.06
C GLY A 16 53.07 -27.33 18.83
N LEU A 17 53.99 -28.11 19.39
CA LEU A 17 54.21 -29.53 19.15
C LEU A 17 53.12 -30.47 19.69
N ALA A 18 53.13 -31.65 19.06
CA ALA A 18 52.34 -32.86 19.26
C ALA A 18 52.40 -33.47 20.68
N LEU A 19 51.34 -34.22 21.00
CA LEU A 19 51.44 -35.52 21.68
C LEU A 19 50.44 -36.49 21.03
N SER A 20 51.00 -37.57 20.51
CA SER A 20 50.35 -38.71 19.88
C SER A 20 49.75 -39.65 20.94
N HIS A 21 48.56 -40.19 20.69
CA HIS A 21 48.13 -41.51 21.17
C HIS A 21 47.32 -42.20 20.06
N THR A 22 47.87 -43.32 19.57
CA THR A 22 47.25 -44.32 18.70
C THR A 22 46.49 -45.34 19.55
N ALA A 23 45.23 -45.63 19.22
CA ALA A 23 44.60 -46.94 19.46
C ALA A 23 43.36 -47.16 18.57
N MET A 24 43.58 -48.01 17.57
CA MET A 24 42.72 -48.99 16.87
C MET A 24 41.19 -49.05 17.10
N ALA A 25 40.49 -49.02 15.95
CA ALA A 25 39.44 -49.94 15.48
C ALA A 25 38.08 -50.02 16.21
N GLN A 26 37.02 -49.64 15.50
CA GLN A 26 35.96 -50.58 15.08
C GLN A 26 35.05 -49.92 14.02
N ALA A 27 34.77 -50.69 12.96
CA ALA A 27 33.82 -50.35 11.90
C ALA A 27 32.38 -50.42 12.43
N ASN A 28 31.53 -49.47 12.02
CA ASN A 28 30.12 -49.73 11.77
C ASN A 28 29.49 -48.66 10.85
N GLU A 29 29.02 -49.17 9.72
CA GLU A 29 27.86 -48.81 8.90
C GLU A 29 27.09 -47.48 9.07
N VAL A 30 26.81 -46.91 7.88
CA VAL A 30 25.59 -46.23 7.42
C VAL A 30 25.15 -44.99 8.21
N THR A 31 25.41 -43.81 7.62
CA THR A 31 24.49 -42.67 7.73
C THR A 31 24.50 -41.85 6.45
N GLU A 32 23.40 -42.01 5.71
CA GLU A 32 22.69 -41.05 4.87
C GLU A 32 23.40 -39.76 4.45
N SER A 33 23.48 -39.59 3.12
CA SER A 33 23.67 -38.32 2.44
C SER A 33 22.57 -37.33 2.86
N THR A 34 22.83 -36.51 3.87
CA THR A 34 22.02 -35.32 4.16
C THR A 34 22.35 -34.26 3.11
N ALA A 35 21.65 -34.30 1.98
CA ALA A 35 21.51 -33.11 1.15
C ALA A 35 20.83 -32.02 1.99
N PRO A 36 21.30 -30.76 1.95
CA PRO A 36 20.60 -29.70 2.64
C PRO A 36 19.30 -29.46 1.87
N THR A 37 18.18 -29.86 2.46
CA THR A 37 16.87 -29.33 2.06
C THR A 37 16.90 -27.85 2.34
N SER A 38 17.31 -27.06 1.35
CA SER A 38 17.10 -25.63 1.33
C SER A 38 15.59 -25.42 1.20
N ALA A 39 14.89 -25.47 2.33
CA ALA A 39 13.56 -24.93 2.45
C ALA A 39 13.70 -23.41 2.23
N LEU A 40 13.55 -22.99 0.97
CA LEU A 40 13.18 -21.63 0.66
C LEU A 40 11.84 -21.41 1.36
N SER A 41 11.89 -20.76 2.52
CA SER A 41 10.71 -20.20 3.15
C SER A 41 10.14 -19.20 2.14
N GLU A 42 9.14 -19.62 1.36
CA GLU A 42 8.16 -18.69 0.81
C GLU A 42 7.63 -17.93 2.03
N THR A 43 8.09 -16.70 2.22
CA THR A 43 7.54 -15.81 3.23
C THR A 43 6.05 -15.68 2.93
N ALA A 44 5.21 -16.31 3.75
CA ALA A 44 3.76 -16.27 3.56
C ALA A 44 3.30 -14.80 3.55
N THR A 45 2.89 -14.31 2.39
CA THR A 45 2.34 -12.95 2.24
C THR A 45 1.01 -12.88 2.96
N SER A 46 0.86 -11.92 3.90
CA SER A 46 -0.38 -11.75 4.64
C SER A 46 -1.56 -11.45 3.69
N PRO A 47 -2.81 -11.83 4.06
CA PRO A 47 -4.01 -11.49 3.28
C PRO A 47 -4.09 -10.01 2.92
N LEU A 48 -3.75 -9.15 3.89
CA LEU A 48 -3.62 -7.71 3.68
C LEU A 48 -2.67 -7.39 2.53
N LYS A 49 -1.39 -7.77 2.64
CA LYS A 49 -0.36 -7.45 1.64
C LYS A 49 -0.76 -7.94 0.24
N LYS A 50 -1.38 -9.11 0.14
CA LYS A 50 -1.92 -9.63 -1.13
C LYS A 50 -2.94 -8.66 -1.75
N LEU A 51 -3.90 -8.16 -0.97
CA LEU A 51 -4.87 -7.18 -1.46
C LEU A 51 -4.19 -5.88 -1.90
N GLN A 52 -3.21 -5.36 -1.14
CA GLN A 52 -2.53 -4.10 -1.46
C GLN A 52 -1.73 -4.20 -2.77
N HIS A 53 -0.99 -5.30 -2.94
CA HIS A 53 -0.16 -5.52 -4.12
C HIS A 53 -1.01 -5.77 -5.37
N GLN A 54 -2.03 -6.62 -5.27
CA GLN A 54 -2.94 -6.87 -6.40
C GLN A 54 -3.72 -5.61 -6.79
N TRP A 55 -4.20 -4.84 -5.82
CA TRP A 55 -4.85 -3.56 -6.10
C TRP A 55 -3.91 -2.60 -6.81
N ALA A 56 -2.65 -2.47 -6.37
CA ALA A 56 -1.68 -1.55 -6.97
C ALA A 56 -1.37 -1.94 -8.43
N HIS A 57 -1.17 -3.22 -8.70
CA HIS A 57 -0.99 -3.74 -10.06
C HIS A 57 -2.19 -3.42 -10.95
N ILE A 58 -3.41 -3.75 -10.50
CA ILE A 58 -4.63 -3.46 -11.28
C ILE A 58 -4.80 -1.97 -11.51
N ASN A 59 -4.62 -1.14 -10.48
CA ASN A 59 -4.91 0.28 -10.55
C ASN A 59 -3.92 1.05 -11.44
N TYR A 60 -2.63 0.69 -11.37
CA TYR A 60 -1.55 1.49 -11.96
C TYR A 60 -0.85 0.86 -13.14
N GLU A 61 -0.98 -0.45 -13.38
CA GLU A 61 -0.23 -1.15 -14.44
C GLU A 61 -1.12 -1.77 -15.52
N LEU A 62 -2.39 -2.09 -15.22
CA LEU A 62 -3.32 -2.59 -16.24
C LEU A 62 -3.94 -1.46 -17.06
N ASP A 63 -4.35 -1.81 -18.28
CA ASP A 63 -5.11 -0.93 -19.15
C ASP A 63 -6.55 -0.75 -18.61
N ASP A 64 -7.14 0.42 -18.85
CA ASP A 64 -8.46 0.76 -18.30
C ASP A 64 -9.56 -0.24 -18.70
N ALA A 65 -9.47 -0.83 -19.91
CA ALA A 65 -10.41 -1.83 -20.39
C ALA A 65 -10.38 -3.15 -19.59
N GLU A 66 -9.29 -3.43 -18.88
CA GLU A 66 -9.08 -4.68 -18.12
C GLU A 66 -9.41 -4.52 -16.63
N LYS A 67 -9.36 -3.27 -16.12
CA LYS A 67 -9.48 -2.96 -14.69
C LYS A 67 -10.78 -3.44 -14.06
N GLU A 68 -11.93 -3.23 -14.71
CA GLU A 68 -13.23 -3.64 -14.13
C GLU A 68 -13.23 -5.14 -13.81
N LYS A 69 -12.90 -5.97 -14.80
CA LYS A 69 -12.90 -7.44 -14.65
C LYS A 69 -11.91 -7.88 -13.57
N ALA A 70 -10.71 -7.29 -13.56
CA ALA A 70 -9.68 -7.62 -12.57
C ALA A 70 -10.08 -7.21 -11.15
N PHE A 71 -10.65 -6.02 -10.96
CA PHE A 71 -11.14 -5.59 -9.65
C PHE A 71 -12.32 -6.43 -9.16
N VAL A 72 -13.25 -6.83 -10.03
CA VAL A 72 -14.36 -7.73 -9.64
C VAL A 72 -13.84 -9.07 -9.10
N ALA A 73 -12.80 -9.63 -9.72
CA ALA A 73 -12.14 -10.82 -9.19
C ALA A 73 -11.47 -10.55 -7.83
N LEU A 74 -10.82 -9.40 -7.68
CA LEU A 74 -10.18 -8.99 -6.42
C LEU A 74 -11.19 -8.76 -5.29
N ILE A 75 -12.39 -8.23 -5.57
CA ILE A 75 -13.49 -8.11 -4.59
C ILE A 75 -13.82 -9.46 -3.98
N ASN A 76 -13.89 -10.53 -4.78
CA ASN A 76 -14.21 -11.86 -4.27
C ASN A 76 -13.13 -12.37 -3.30
N THR A 77 -11.87 -12.05 -3.58
CA THR A 77 -10.75 -12.34 -2.68
C THR A 77 -10.83 -11.52 -1.39
N ALA A 78 -11.11 -10.22 -1.48
CA ALA A 78 -11.28 -9.38 -0.30
C ALA A 78 -12.44 -9.87 0.60
N LYS A 79 -13.58 -10.24 -0.02
CA LYS A 79 -14.74 -10.79 0.69
C LYS A 79 -14.43 -12.10 1.41
N SER A 80 -13.62 -12.98 0.82
CA SER A 80 -13.24 -14.23 1.49
C SER A 80 -12.34 -13.98 2.70
N PHE A 81 -11.41 -13.03 2.60
CA PHE A 81 -10.56 -12.62 3.72
C PHE A 81 -11.36 -11.95 4.85
N VAL A 82 -12.27 -11.03 4.53
CA VAL A 82 -13.17 -10.42 5.53
C VAL A 82 -14.10 -11.47 6.15
N LYS A 83 -14.57 -12.47 5.39
CA LYS A 83 -15.36 -13.56 5.97
C LYS A 83 -14.57 -14.41 6.97
N ALA A 84 -13.29 -14.64 6.72
CA ALA A 84 -12.40 -15.36 7.64
C ALA A 84 -12.06 -14.54 8.89
N GLU A 85 -11.95 -13.21 8.75
CA GLU A 85 -11.57 -12.29 9.81
C GLU A 85 -12.53 -11.07 9.88
N PRO A 86 -13.79 -11.26 10.31
CA PRO A 86 -14.84 -10.24 10.20
C PRO A 86 -14.62 -9.00 11.07
N ASN A 87 -13.76 -9.09 12.08
CA ASN A 87 -13.40 -8.01 12.99
C ASN A 87 -12.03 -7.40 12.69
N ASN A 88 -11.44 -7.68 11.52
CA ASN A 88 -10.18 -7.07 11.08
C ASN A 88 -10.48 -5.76 10.31
N PRO A 89 -10.23 -4.57 10.90
CA PRO A 89 -10.52 -3.30 10.26
C PRO A 89 -9.69 -3.07 9.00
N GLU A 90 -8.45 -3.58 8.94
CA GLU A 90 -7.56 -3.38 7.79
C GLU A 90 -8.07 -4.11 6.55
N LEU A 91 -8.59 -5.32 6.71
CA LEU A 91 -9.19 -6.08 5.61
C LEU A 91 -10.51 -5.45 5.13
N LEU A 92 -11.31 -4.89 6.04
CA LEU A 92 -12.52 -4.12 5.69
C LEU A 92 -12.17 -2.84 4.93
N ILE A 93 -11.12 -2.12 5.34
CA ILE A 93 -10.62 -0.94 4.62
C ILE A 93 -10.25 -1.32 3.20
N TRP A 94 -9.44 -2.37 3.03
CA TRP A 94 -9.01 -2.77 1.69
C TRP A 94 -10.15 -3.31 0.84
N GLN A 95 -11.11 -4.03 1.41
CA GLN A 95 -12.35 -4.37 0.71
C GLN A 95 -13.05 -3.11 0.19
N GLY A 96 -13.19 -2.08 1.04
CA GLY A 96 -13.78 -0.80 0.66
C GLY A 96 -13.01 -0.08 -0.45
N ILE A 97 -11.68 -0.04 -0.38
CA ILE A 97 -10.82 0.57 -1.41
C ILE A 97 -11.02 -0.14 -2.75
N ILE A 98 -10.99 -1.47 -2.77
CA ILE A 98 -11.18 -2.26 -3.98
C ILE A 98 -12.60 -2.04 -4.55
N GLN A 99 -13.63 -2.01 -3.70
CA GLN A 99 -15.00 -1.69 -4.11
C GLN A 99 -15.10 -0.28 -4.72
N SER A 100 -14.49 0.72 -4.08
CA SER A 100 -14.47 2.10 -4.58
C SER A 100 -13.74 2.21 -5.92
N SER A 101 -12.59 1.55 -6.09
CA SER A 101 -11.86 1.50 -7.37
C SER A 101 -12.66 0.80 -8.46
N THR A 102 -13.41 -0.26 -8.10
CA THR A 102 -14.31 -0.95 -9.04
C THR A 102 -15.42 -0.02 -9.52
N ALA A 103 -16.00 0.79 -8.63
CA ALA A 103 -16.98 1.80 -9.02
C ALA A 103 -16.41 2.78 -10.05
N GLY A 104 -15.18 3.26 -9.83
CA GLY A 104 -14.47 4.14 -10.77
C GLY A 104 -14.19 3.48 -12.12
N ALA A 105 -13.69 2.25 -12.13
CA ALA A 105 -13.39 1.51 -13.36
C ALA A 105 -14.65 1.16 -14.16
N LYS A 106 -15.76 0.83 -13.49
CA LYS A 106 -17.02 0.44 -14.14
C LYS A 106 -17.76 1.62 -14.74
N GLY A 107 -17.85 2.74 -14.02
CA GLY A 107 -18.70 3.87 -14.38
C GLY A 107 -20.19 3.52 -14.54
N GLY A 108 -20.98 4.48 -15.01
CA GLY A 108 -22.40 4.28 -15.36
C GLY A 108 -23.29 3.74 -14.23
N LEU A 109 -24.37 3.07 -14.61
CA LEU A 109 -25.44 2.64 -13.69
C LEU A 109 -25.01 1.59 -12.65
N GLY A 110 -23.97 0.80 -12.94
CA GLY A 110 -23.49 -0.24 -12.02
C GLY A 110 -22.41 0.22 -11.03
N ALA A 111 -21.83 1.40 -11.20
CA ALA A 111 -20.81 1.93 -10.28
C ALA A 111 -21.39 2.23 -8.89
N LEU A 112 -22.66 2.61 -8.82
CA LEU A 112 -23.28 3.06 -7.57
C LEU A 112 -23.38 1.95 -6.52
N ASP A 113 -23.61 0.70 -6.93
CA ASP A 113 -23.72 -0.41 -5.98
C ASP A 113 -22.37 -0.73 -5.34
N TYR A 114 -21.29 -0.71 -6.13
CA TYR A 114 -19.93 -0.82 -5.61
C TYR A 114 -19.59 0.33 -4.66
N ALA A 115 -19.98 1.56 -4.99
CA ALA A 115 -19.76 2.71 -4.10
C ALA A 115 -20.54 2.60 -2.78
N LYS A 116 -21.78 2.10 -2.80
CA LYS A 116 -22.57 1.85 -1.58
C LYS A 116 -21.94 0.76 -0.73
N ASP A 117 -21.43 -0.31 -1.35
CA ASP A 117 -20.75 -1.37 -0.62
C ASP A 117 -19.41 -0.90 -0.03
N ALA A 118 -18.65 -0.09 -0.78
CA ALA A 118 -17.44 0.55 -0.28
C ALA A 118 -17.73 1.40 0.97
N ARG A 119 -18.77 2.23 0.92
CA ARG A 119 -19.23 3.02 2.07
C ARG A 119 -19.50 2.14 3.30
N LYS A 120 -20.25 1.04 3.14
CA LYS A 120 -20.54 0.12 4.25
C LYS A 120 -19.25 -0.48 4.84
N SER A 121 -18.30 -0.88 3.99
CA SER A 121 -17.01 -1.44 4.41
C SER A 121 -16.20 -0.41 5.22
N PHE A 122 -16.11 0.83 4.76
CA PHE A 122 -15.41 1.90 5.48
C PHE A 122 -16.10 2.25 6.80
N GLU A 123 -17.42 2.41 6.80
CA GLU A 123 -18.19 2.66 8.02
C GLU A 123 -18.04 1.54 9.04
N GLN A 124 -17.96 0.28 8.60
CA GLN A 124 -17.70 -0.86 9.48
C GLN A 124 -16.28 -0.85 10.01
N ALA A 125 -15.28 -0.59 9.17
CA ALA A 125 -13.89 -0.49 9.61
C ALA A 125 -13.73 0.61 10.68
N MET A 126 -14.29 1.80 10.43
CA MET A 126 -14.24 2.92 11.39
C MET A 126 -14.93 2.62 12.72
N ARG A 127 -15.97 1.77 12.73
CA ARG A 127 -16.59 1.32 13.98
C ARG A 127 -15.70 0.38 14.79
N LEU A 128 -14.82 -0.37 14.13
CA LEU A 128 -13.89 -1.30 14.77
C LEU A 128 -12.62 -0.57 15.25
N ASP A 129 -12.01 0.21 14.35
CA ASP A 129 -10.87 1.06 14.64
C ASP A 129 -10.77 2.15 13.56
N GLU A 130 -11.03 3.38 13.97
CA GLU A 130 -10.99 4.54 13.08
C GLU A 130 -9.56 4.98 12.71
N ASN A 131 -8.56 4.56 13.49
CA ASN A 131 -7.15 4.86 13.27
C ASN A 131 -6.43 3.78 12.45
N ALA A 132 -7.10 2.64 12.19
CA ALA A 132 -6.55 1.55 11.41
C ALA A 132 -5.98 2.03 10.07
N LEU A 133 -4.79 1.53 9.72
CA LEU A 133 -4.03 1.97 8.55
C LEU A 133 -3.88 3.51 8.46
N SER A 134 -3.65 4.15 9.61
CA SER A 134 -3.45 5.61 9.73
C SER A 134 -4.64 6.41 9.15
N GLY A 135 -5.87 6.02 9.51
CA GLY A 135 -7.09 6.73 9.13
C GLY A 135 -7.53 6.52 7.69
N SER A 136 -7.02 5.47 7.01
CA SER A 136 -7.30 5.24 5.58
C SER A 136 -8.79 5.10 5.26
N ALA A 137 -9.60 4.55 6.18
CA ALA A 137 -11.05 4.46 6.00
C ALA A 137 -11.68 5.84 5.83
N MET A 138 -11.24 6.82 6.62
CA MET A 138 -11.75 8.19 6.58
C MET A 138 -11.35 8.90 5.29
N THR A 139 -10.10 8.76 4.85
CA THR A 139 -9.65 9.30 3.57
C THR A 139 -10.52 8.78 2.44
N SER A 140 -10.67 7.46 2.33
CA SER A 140 -11.42 6.84 1.22
C SER A 140 -12.92 7.14 1.27
N LEU A 141 -13.53 7.16 2.45
CA LEU A 141 -14.94 7.53 2.60
C LEU A 141 -15.16 9.02 2.27
N GLY A 142 -14.24 9.89 2.67
CA GLY A 142 -14.26 11.31 2.31
C GLY A 142 -14.23 11.51 0.79
N VAL A 143 -13.35 10.79 0.08
CA VAL A 143 -13.29 10.80 -1.39
C VAL A 143 -14.62 10.36 -2.02
N LEU A 144 -15.24 9.29 -1.54
CA LEU A 144 -16.54 8.84 -2.04
C LEU A 144 -17.63 9.90 -1.86
N TYR A 145 -17.67 10.56 -0.70
CA TYR A 145 -18.63 11.63 -0.47
C TYR A 145 -18.41 12.82 -1.42
N HIS A 146 -17.17 13.12 -1.79
CA HIS A 146 -16.86 14.21 -2.71
C HIS A 146 -17.20 13.87 -4.17
N LYS A 147 -16.80 12.67 -4.62
CA LYS A 147 -16.86 12.31 -6.05
C LYS A 147 -18.25 11.88 -6.53
N LEU A 148 -19.16 11.53 -5.62
CA LEU A 148 -20.49 11.05 -5.99
C LEU A 148 -21.53 12.18 -6.01
N PRO A 149 -22.58 12.07 -6.83
CA PRO A 149 -23.74 12.95 -6.74
C PRO A 149 -24.42 12.88 -5.37
N GLY A 150 -25.08 13.95 -4.96
CA GLY A 150 -25.92 13.98 -3.77
C GLY A 150 -27.24 13.23 -3.91
N TRP A 151 -28.07 13.35 -2.87
CA TRP A 151 -29.45 12.87 -2.88
C TRP A 151 -30.27 13.63 -3.95
N PRO A 152 -31.20 12.97 -4.68
CA PRO A 152 -31.69 11.60 -4.50
C PRO A 152 -30.94 10.52 -5.28
N ILE A 153 -29.95 10.88 -6.10
CA ILE A 153 -29.29 9.94 -7.03
C ILE A 153 -28.29 9.04 -6.29
N SER A 154 -27.49 9.63 -5.40
CA SER A 154 -26.50 8.92 -4.60
C SER A 154 -26.40 9.55 -3.21
N PHE A 155 -25.24 9.45 -2.56
CA PHE A 155 -25.01 9.83 -1.18
C PHE A 155 -23.89 10.86 -1.00
N GLY A 156 -23.41 11.45 -2.09
CA GLY A 156 -22.39 12.48 -2.05
C GLY A 156 -22.75 13.66 -1.15
N SER A 157 -21.72 14.24 -0.53
CA SER A 157 -21.84 15.37 0.38
C SER A 157 -20.47 15.98 0.63
N ASP A 158 -20.17 17.12 0.00
CA ASP A 158 -18.89 17.83 0.21
C ASP A 158 -18.66 18.23 1.67
N LYS A 159 -19.73 18.55 2.42
CA LYS A 159 -19.65 18.80 3.86
C LYS A 159 -19.12 17.59 4.63
N LYS A 160 -19.57 16.39 4.29
CA LYS A 160 -19.07 15.15 4.92
C LYS A 160 -17.66 14.81 4.43
N ALA A 161 -17.40 15.03 3.14
CA ALA A 161 -16.08 14.83 2.55
C ALA A 161 -15.02 15.67 3.25
N GLU A 162 -15.26 16.99 3.39
CA GLU A 162 -14.33 17.91 4.03
C GLU A 162 -14.02 17.49 5.47
N LYS A 163 -15.07 17.15 6.24
CA LYS A 163 -14.90 16.72 7.64
C LYS A 163 -14.01 15.48 7.73
N LEU A 164 -14.26 14.47 6.91
CA LEU A 164 -13.50 13.22 6.93
C LEU A 164 -12.07 13.39 6.42
N LEU A 165 -11.87 14.15 5.36
CA LEU A 165 -10.54 14.40 4.80
C LEU A 165 -9.66 15.22 5.75
N LYS A 166 -10.22 16.23 6.41
CA LYS A 166 -9.50 16.98 7.46
C LYS A 166 -9.14 16.09 8.64
N HIS A 167 -10.05 15.25 9.11
CA HIS A 167 -9.76 14.34 10.20
C HIS A 167 -8.70 13.28 9.83
N ALA A 168 -8.72 12.78 8.59
CA ALA A 168 -7.66 11.90 8.11
C ALA A 168 -6.26 12.56 8.12
N LEU A 169 -6.18 13.88 7.89
CA LEU A 169 -4.94 14.64 8.01
C LEU A 169 -4.52 14.85 9.47
N GLU A 170 -5.46 14.91 10.42
CA GLU A 170 -5.14 14.94 11.85
C GLU A 170 -4.46 13.62 12.27
N ILE A 171 -4.94 12.48 11.76
CA ILE A 171 -4.38 11.15 12.05
C ILE A 171 -3.06 10.93 11.31
N ASN A 172 -2.97 11.31 10.04
CA ASN A 172 -1.82 11.04 9.18
C ASN A 172 -1.38 12.30 8.41
N PRO A 173 -0.78 13.28 9.12
CA PRO A 173 -0.50 14.59 8.56
C PRO A 173 0.49 14.55 7.40
N ASP A 174 1.41 13.57 7.37
CA ASP A 174 2.48 13.48 6.39
C ASP A 174 2.28 12.34 5.38
N GLY A 175 1.11 11.67 5.42
CA GLY A 175 0.79 10.55 4.54
C GLY A 175 0.52 10.98 3.10
N ILE A 176 0.99 10.18 2.14
CA ILE A 176 0.83 10.46 0.71
C ILE A 176 -0.64 10.53 0.28
N ASP A 177 -1.47 9.55 0.68
CA ASP A 177 -2.86 9.44 0.27
C ASP A 177 -3.75 10.56 0.87
N PRO A 178 -3.78 10.81 2.21
CA PRO A 178 -4.63 11.86 2.77
C PRO A 178 -4.28 13.26 2.25
N ASN A 179 -2.98 13.56 2.06
CA ASN A 179 -2.56 14.84 1.49
C ASN A 179 -2.96 14.97 0.01
N TYR A 180 -2.77 13.92 -0.80
CA TYR A 180 -3.18 13.93 -2.21
C TYR A 180 -4.69 14.12 -2.36
N PHE A 181 -5.50 13.34 -1.64
CA PHE A 181 -6.95 13.39 -1.77
C PHE A 181 -7.54 14.69 -1.21
N TYR A 182 -6.95 15.27 -0.17
CA TYR A 182 -7.36 16.60 0.28
C TYR A 182 -6.96 17.69 -0.71
N ALA A 183 -5.77 17.59 -1.33
CA ALA A 183 -5.38 18.50 -2.41
C ALA A 183 -6.35 18.43 -3.60
N GLU A 184 -6.76 17.22 -4.00
CA GLU A 184 -7.74 17.02 -5.06
C GLU A 184 -9.10 17.63 -4.70
N TYR A 185 -9.59 17.39 -3.47
CA TYR A 185 -10.82 18.02 -2.97
C TYR A 185 -10.74 19.56 -3.01
N LEU A 186 -9.63 20.15 -2.58
CA LEU A 186 -9.42 21.59 -2.62
C LEU A 186 -9.40 22.12 -4.06
N PHE A 187 -8.75 21.40 -4.98
CA PHE A 187 -8.70 21.75 -6.40
C PHE A 187 -10.09 21.75 -7.03
N ASP A 188 -10.88 20.69 -6.80
CA ASP A 188 -12.24 20.55 -7.32
C ASP A 188 -13.18 21.65 -6.76
N ASN A 189 -12.84 22.22 -5.59
CA ASN A 189 -13.53 23.35 -4.96
C ASN A 189 -12.91 24.73 -5.27
N GLY A 190 -12.00 24.83 -6.24
CA GLY A 190 -11.41 26.09 -6.69
C GLY A 190 -10.37 26.71 -5.75
N LYS A 191 -9.95 26.01 -4.70
CA LYS A 191 -8.96 26.47 -3.71
C LYS A 191 -7.53 26.11 -4.15
N TYR A 192 -7.10 26.64 -5.28
CA TYR A 192 -5.89 26.20 -5.97
C TYR A 192 -4.59 26.39 -5.17
N ASP A 193 -4.44 27.51 -4.47
CA ASP A 193 -3.25 27.79 -3.65
C ASP A 193 -3.12 26.82 -2.47
N GLU A 194 -4.24 26.48 -1.83
CA GLU A 194 -4.27 25.48 -0.76
C GLU A 194 -4.03 24.09 -1.33
N ALA A 195 -4.66 23.75 -2.46
CA ALA A 195 -4.45 22.48 -3.14
C ALA A 195 -2.97 22.25 -3.46
N LEU A 196 -2.25 23.28 -3.93
CA LEU A 196 -0.81 23.18 -4.22
C LEU A 196 0.03 22.87 -2.98
N LYS A 197 -0.31 23.45 -1.83
CA LYS A 197 0.41 23.19 -0.56
C LYS A 197 0.29 21.71 -0.18
N PHE A 198 -0.92 21.16 -0.24
CA PHE A 198 -1.16 19.75 0.10
C PHE A 198 -0.61 18.79 -0.97
N ALA A 199 -0.67 19.14 -2.25
CA ALA A 199 -0.07 18.34 -3.33
C ALA A 199 1.45 18.23 -3.16
N LYS A 200 2.14 19.35 -2.89
CA LYS A 200 3.58 19.35 -2.60
C LYS A 200 3.92 18.53 -1.37
N LYS A 201 3.09 18.59 -0.32
CA LYS A 201 3.26 17.77 0.87
C LYS A 201 3.13 16.28 0.56
N ALA A 202 2.14 15.89 -0.26
CA ALA A 202 1.99 14.52 -0.73
C ALA A 202 3.20 14.07 -1.58
N GLN A 203 3.74 14.94 -2.42
CA GLN A 203 4.85 14.61 -3.33
C GLN A 203 6.13 14.19 -2.58
N VAL A 204 6.39 14.80 -1.44
CA VAL A 204 7.56 14.53 -0.58
C VAL A 204 7.26 13.58 0.59
N ALA A 205 6.06 13.00 0.63
CA ALA A 205 5.67 12.07 1.68
C ALA A 205 6.62 10.86 1.77
N PRO A 206 6.88 10.32 2.98
CA PRO A 206 7.72 9.14 3.16
C PRO A 206 7.23 7.94 2.34
N SER A 207 8.16 7.21 1.72
CA SER A 207 7.83 6.02 0.95
C SER A 207 7.42 4.85 1.83
N ARG A 208 6.39 4.13 1.40
CA ARG A 208 5.94 2.86 1.97
C ARG A 208 6.75 1.74 1.33
N ALA A 209 7.77 1.27 2.04
CA ALA A 209 8.76 0.32 1.51
C ALA A 209 8.13 -0.97 0.94
N ASP A 210 7.00 -1.39 1.48
CA ASP A 210 6.26 -2.57 1.05
C ASP A 210 5.21 -2.29 -0.04
N ARG A 211 5.06 -1.03 -0.50
CA ARG A 211 4.07 -0.62 -1.51
C ARG A 211 4.66 0.26 -2.64
N PRO A 212 5.80 -0.12 -3.27
CA PRO A 212 6.50 0.72 -4.25
C PRO A 212 5.66 1.06 -5.49
N ILE A 213 4.86 0.11 -6.02
CA ILE A 213 4.00 0.34 -7.19
C ILE A 213 2.93 1.39 -6.87
N ALA A 214 2.31 1.29 -5.70
CA ALA A 214 1.27 2.23 -5.28
C ALA A 214 1.84 3.65 -5.08
N ASP A 215 3.02 3.77 -4.47
CA ASP A 215 3.68 5.05 -4.27
C ASP A 215 4.10 5.70 -5.59
N LEU A 216 4.66 4.92 -6.52
CA LEU A 216 5.03 5.41 -7.84
C LEU A 216 3.80 5.89 -8.61
N GLY A 217 2.72 5.11 -8.60
CA GLY A 217 1.44 5.48 -9.21
C GLY A 217 0.87 6.77 -8.63
N ARG A 218 0.79 6.86 -7.30
CA ARG A 218 0.29 8.04 -6.60
C ARG A 218 1.14 9.28 -6.86
N LYS A 219 2.48 9.17 -6.91
CA LYS A 219 3.36 10.30 -7.25
C LYS A 219 3.13 10.81 -8.68
N LYS A 220 2.80 9.94 -9.64
CA LYS A 220 2.39 10.38 -10.98
C LYS A 220 1.06 11.14 -10.93
N GLU A 221 0.07 10.65 -10.17
CA GLU A 221 -1.21 11.34 -9.98
C GLU A 221 -1.05 12.72 -9.32
N ILE A 222 -0.17 12.83 -8.32
CA ILE A 222 0.18 14.11 -7.67
C ILE A 222 0.79 15.09 -8.68
N ALA A 223 1.78 14.65 -9.47
CA ALA A 223 2.40 15.50 -10.49
C ALA A 223 1.38 15.98 -11.55
N LEU A 224 0.42 15.13 -11.93
CA LEU A 224 -0.68 15.51 -12.82
C LEU A 224 -1.61 16.55 -12.18
N LEU A 225 -1.90 16.42 -10.89
CA LEU A 225 -2.70 17.39 -10.14
C LEU A 225 -1.97 18.74 -10.05
N GLU A 226 -0.67 18.75 -9.73
CA GLU A 226 0.14 19.98 -9.71
C GLU A 226 0.14 20.69 -11.07
N ALA A 227 0.27 19.93 -12.16
CA ALA A 227 0.18 20.47 -13.51
C ALA A 227 -1.21 21.05 -13.84
N LYS A 228 -2.29 20.47 -13.31
CA LYS A 228 -3.66 21.03 -13.45
C LYS A 228 -3.80 22.32 -12.65
N ILE A 229 -3.29 22.36 -11.41
CA ILE A 229 -3.30 23.55 -10.55
C ILE A 229 -2.58 24.71 -11.25
N ALA A 230 -1.39 24.47 -11.79
CA ALA A 230 -0.58 25.49 -12.47
C ALA A 230 -1.26 26.12 -13.70
N ARG A 231 -2.27 25.45 -14.29
CA ARG A 231 -3.07 26.00 -15.43
C ARG A 231 -4.26 26.83 -14.97
N LYS A 232 -4.57 26.83 -13.67
CA LYS A 232 -5.70 27.54 -13.06
C LYS A 232 -5.27 28.76 -12.25
N SER A 233 -4.00 28.78 -11.81
CA SER A 233 -3.33 29.89 -11.14
C SER A 233 -2.86 30.99 -12.10
#